data_AF-A0A925YE41-F1
#
_entry.id   AF-A0A925YE41-F1
#
_cell.length_a   1.000
_cell.length_b   1.000
_cell.length_c   1.000
_cell.angle_alpha   90.00
_cell.angle_beta   90.00
_cell.angle_gamma   90.00
#
_symmetry.space_group_name_H-M   'P 1'
#
loop_
_entity.id
_entity.type
_entity.pdbx_description
1 polymer ?
#
loop_
_entity_poly.entity_id
_entity_poly.type
_entity_poly.pdbx_seq_one_letter_code
_entity_poly.pdbx_strand_id
1 'polypeptide(L)'
;MVVNILETLLGVRVIAPGAAIVGIRPPKTGLTFARGTVQTQRGPVRADWIRQGATGLTLTVNVPNNVRAEVALPATDVAMTTGSGAGAPRYRETANGWVIYDVGSGQSMFTTR
;
A
#
# COMPACT_ATOMS: atom_id res chain seq x y z
N MET A 1 5.73 19.96 12.00
CA MET A 1 5.66 18.95 10.92
C MET A 1 4.26 19.00 10.35
N VAL A 2 4.10 19.36 9.07
CA VAL A 2 2.81 19.30 8.39
C VAL A 2 2.67 17.87 7.87
N VAL A 3 1.86 17.04 8.53
CA VAL A 3 1.43 15.77 7.93
C VAL A 3 0.52 16.14 6.78
N ASN A 4 0.92 15.79 5.55
CA ASN A 4 0.14 16.16 4.39
C ASN A 4 -1.17 15.35 4.43
N ILE A 5 -2.33 16.02 4.30
CA ILE A 5 -3.65 15.37 4.37
C ILE A 5 -3.72 14.15 3.42
N LEU A 6 -3.01 14.23 2.29
CA LEU A 6 -2.90 13.14 1.32
C LEU A 6 -2.22 11.87 1.86
N GLU A 7 -1.20 11.98 2.71
CA GLU A 7 -0.51 10.81 3.29
C GLU A 7 -1.46 10.02 4.21
N THR A 8 -2.22 10.74 5.03
CA THR A 8 -3.20 10.15 5.95
C THR A 8 -4.38 9.53 5.21
N LEU A 9 -4.88 10.18 4.16
CA LEU A 9 -6.02 9.68 3.38
C LEU A 9 -5.64 8.50 2.48
N LEU A 10 -4.45 8.52 1.88
CA LEU A 10 -3.96 7.44 1.02
C LEU A 10 -3.43 6.24 1.81
N GLY A 11 -3.00 6.47 3.06
CA GLY A 11 -2.31 5.48 3.87
C GLY A 11 -0.83 5.32 3.48
N VAL A 12 -0.23 6.32 2.86
CA VAL A 12 1.17 6.27 2.40
C VAL A 12 2.05 7.00 3.40
N ARG A 13 3.12 6.35 3.86
CA ARG A 13 4.09 6.90 4.81
C ARG A 13 5.52 6.54 4.40
N VAL A 14 6.48 7.43 4.62
CA VAL A 14 7.90 7.10 4.48
C VAL A 14 8.36 6.38 5.75
N ILE A 15 8.96 5.20 5.62
CA ILE A 15 9.40 4.37 6.77
C ILE A 15 10.91 4.21 6.88
N ALA A 16 11.68 4.67 5.90
CA ALA A 16 13.14 4.70 5.94
C ALA A 16 13.69 6.04 5.42
N PRO A 17 14.89 6.47 5.87
CA PRO A 17 15.53 7.69 5.41
C PRO A 17 15.60 7.77 3.88
N GLY A 18 15.36 8.97 3.35
CA GLY A 18 15.40 9.22 1.92
C GLY A 18 14.33 8.48 1.10
N ALA A 19 13.23 8.04 1.72
CA ALA A 19 12.16 7.29 1.06
C ALA A 19 12.64 6.01 0.36
N ALA A 20 13.71 5.38 0.86
CA ALA A 20 14.16 4.08 0.35
C ALA A 20 13.09 3.00 0.53
N ILE A 21 12.27 3.14 1.59
CA ILE A 21 11.13 2.29 1.87
C ILE A 21 9.91 3.15 2.21
N VAL A 22 8.78 2.85 1.57
CA VAL A 22 7.47 3.46 1.84
C VAL A 22 6.50 2.41 2.39
N GLY A 23 5.75 2.75 3.43
CA GLY A 23 4.63 1.96 3.91
C GLY A 23 3.34 2.39 3.23
N ILE A 24 2.56 1.45 2.73
CA ILE A 24 1.25 1.67 2.13
C ILE A 24 0.23 0.84 2.90
N ARG A 25 -0.59 1.52 3.69
CA ARG A 25 -1.57 0.92 4.59
C ARG A 25 -2.88 1.70 4.52
N PRO A 26 -3.81 1.30 3.64
CA PRO A 26 -5.13 1.92 3.56
C PRO A 26 -5.82 1.93 4.94
N PRO A 27 -6.50 3.01 5.33
CA PRO A 27 -7.25 3.06 6.59
C PRO A 27 -8.25 1.92 6.70
N LYS A 28 -8.55 1.44 7.92
CA LYS A 28 -9.53 0.34 8.12
C LYS A 28 -10.99 0.79 8.00
N THR A 29 -11.29 2.06 8.25
CA THR A 29 -12.65 2.61 8.25
C THR A 29 -12.69 4.04 7.70
N GLY A 30 -13.88 4.63 7.59
CA GLY A 30 -14.11 6.06 7.28
C GLY A 30 -14.23 6.37 5.79
N LEU A 31 -13.26 5.95 4.98
CA LEU A 31 -13.23 6.24 3.54
C LEU A 31 -13.53 5.01 2.69
N THR A 32 -14.34 5.17 1.64
CA THR A 32 -14.69 4.10 0.69
C THR A 32 -13.67 3.95 -0.44
N PHE A 33 -12.96 5.02 -0.80
CA PHE A 33 -11.86 5.01 -1.75
C PHE A 33 -10.88 6.15 -1.46
N ALA A 34 -9.65 6.02 -1.94
CA ALA A 34 -8.71 7.13 -2.05
C ALA A 34 -7.79 6.89 -3.26
N ARG A 35 -7.38 7.98 -3.91
CA ARG A 35 -6.49 7.97 -5.07
C ARG A 35 -5.55 9.15 -4.98
N GLY A 36 -4.26 8.92 -5.19
CA GLY A 36 -3.31 10.01 -5.15
C GLY A 36 -1.88 9.59 -5.30
N THR A 37 -1.03 10.60 -5.41
CA THR A 37 0.40 10.44 -5.61
C THR A 37 1.14 11.25 -4.55
N VAL A 38 2.03 10.58 -3.82
CA VAL A 38 2.95 11.20 -2.87
C VAL A 38 4.27 11.42 -3.58
N GLN A 39 4.71 12.66 -3.65
CA GLN A 39 6.02 13.00 -4.19
C GLN A 39 7.08 12.66 -3.14
N THR A 40 7.95 11.71 -3.46
CA THR A 40 9.09 11.35 -2.60
C THR A 40 10.39 11.82 -3.24
N GLN A 41 11.47 11.86 -2.45
CA GLN A 41 12.81 12.22 -2.95
C GLN A 41 13.31 11.31 -4.08
N ARG A 42 12.79 10.08 -4.18
CA ARG A 42 13.17 9.08 -5.19
C ARG A 42 12.14 8.92 -6.31
N GLY A 43 11.17 9.83 -6.37
CA GLY A 43 10.13 9.85 -7.39
C GLY A 43 8.71 9.73 -6.84
N PRO A 44 7.71 9.80 -7.72
CA PRO A 44 6.31 9.72 -7.33
C PRO A 44 5.93 8.29 -6.92
N VAL A 45 5.32 8.15 -5.74
CA VAL A 45 4.66 6.92 -5.31
C VAL A 45 3.16 7.12 -5.45
N ARG A 46 2.50 6.28 -6.25
CA ARG A 46 1.04 6.33 -6.43
C ARG A 46 0.38 5.20 -5.66
N ALA A 47 -0.72 5.51 -4.98
CA ALA A 47 -1.56 4.54 -4.29
C ALA A 47 -3.03 4.87 -4.57
N ASP A 48 -3.74 3.89 -5.12
CA ASP A 48 -5.14 3.99 -5.48
C ASP A 48 -5.87 2.80 -4.88
N TRP A 49 -6.84 3.02 -4.00
CA TRP A 49 -7.61 1.92 -3.44
C TRP A 49 -9.09 2.23 -3.34
N ILE A 50 -9.88 1.17 -3.37
CA ILE A 50 -11.35 1.18 -3.27
C ILE A 50 -11.79 -0.01 -2.43
N ARG A 51 -12.73 0.20 -1.50
CA ARG A 51 -13.33 -0.89 -0.73
C ARG A 51 -14.30 -1.69 -1.58
N GLN A 52 -14.36 -2.98 -1.30
CA GLN A 52 -15.30 -3.91 -1.90
C GLN A 52 -16.12 -4.56 -0.79
N GLY A 53 -17.36 -4.11 -0.59
CA GLY A 53 -18.20 -4.56 0.50
C GLY A 53 -17.68 -4.15 1.88
N ALA A 54 -17.93 -4.99 2.90
CA ALA A 54 -17.60 -4.69 4.29
C ALA A 54 -16.10 -4.89 4.62
N THR A 55 -15.46 -5.89 4.01
CA THR A 55 -14.10 -6.36 4.34
C THR A 55 -13.12 -6.30 3.18
N GLY A 56 -13.62 -6.25 1.94
CA GLY A 56 -12.78 -6.30 0.74
C GLY A 56 -12.16 -4.95 0.39
N LEU A 57 -11.08 -5.03 -0.39
CA LEU A 57 -10.30 -3.88 -0.84
C LEU A 57 -9.62 -4.25 -2.16
N THR A 58 -9.67 -3.36 -3.15
CA THR A 58 -8.74 -3.36 -4.28
C THR A 58 -7.74 -2.23 -4.10
N LEU A 59 -6.46 -2.52 -4.23
CA LEU A 59 -5.37 -1.55 -4.12
C LEU A 59 -4.43 -1.69 -5.33
N THR A 60 -4.14 -0.58 -5.99
CA THR A 60 -3.12 -0.46 -7.02
C THR A 60 -2.03 0.48 -6.52
N VAL A 61 -0.78 0.02 -6.58
CA VAL A 61 0.39 0.81 -6.20
C VAL A 61 1.34 0.93 -7.39
N ASN A 62 1.96 2.10 -7.54
CA ASN A 62 3.08 2.29 -8.46
C ASN A 62 4.28 2.80 -7.64
N VAL A 63 5.34 1.99 -7.62
CA VAL A 63 6.56 2.26 -6.87
C VAL A 63 7.65 2.65 -7.87
N PRO A 64 8.32 3.80 -7.70
CA PRO A 64 9.38 4.21 -8.61
C PRO A 64 10.63 3.35 -8.45
N ASN A 65 11.55 3.45 -9.41
CA ASN A 65 12.81 2.72 -9.38
C ASN A 65 13.63 3.06 -8.11
N ASN A 66 14.37 2.08 -7.58
CA ASN A 66 15.18 2.21 -6.37
C ASN A 66 14.38 2.53 -5.08
N VAL A 67 13.06 2.31 -5.09
CA VAL A 67 12.20 2.35 -3.91
C VAL A 67 11.59 0.96 -3.68
N ARG A 68 11.41 0.59 -2.42
CA ARG A 68 10.60 -0.57 -2.02
C ARG A 68 9.37 -0.11 -1.26
N ALA A 69 8.29 -0.86 -1.37
CA ALA A 69 7.08 -0.63 -0.59
C ALA A 69 6.79 -1.81 0.34
N GLU A 70 6.36 -1.49 1.55
CA GLU A 70 5.70 -2.41 2.46
C GLU A 70 4.19 -2.17 2.34
N VAL A 71 3.47 -3.14 1.79
CA VAL A 71 2.02 -3.03 1.58
C VAL A 71 1.31 -3.84 2.66
N ALA A 72 0.50 -3.18 3.48
CA ALA A 72 -0.30 -3.82 4.52
C ALA A 72 -1.79 -3.80 4.12
N LEU A 73 -2.34 -4.98 3.89
CA LEU A 73 -3.73 -5.19 3.49
C LEU A 73 -4.58 -5.61 4.70
N PRO A 74 -5.81 -5.08 4.87
CA PRO A 74 -6.69 -5.48 5.95
C PRO A 74 -7.24 -6.89 5.69
N ALA A 75 -6.62 -7.90 6.28
CA ALA A 75 -7.02 -9.31 6.21
C ALA A 75 -6.44 -10.08 7.40
N THR A 76 -7.07 -11.18 7.78
CA THR A 76 -6.60 -12.06 8.88
C THR A 76 -5.78 -13.25 8.39
N ASP A 77 -5.76 -13.50 7.08
CA ASP A 77 -5.05 -14.62 6.45
C ASP A 77 -4.59 -14.21 5.04
N VAL A 78 -3.38 -14.59 4.66
CA VAL A 78 -2.82 -14.35 3.31
C VAL A 78 -3.69 -15.00 2.21
N ALA A 79 -4.38 -16.11 2.49
CA ALA A 79 -5.30 -16.76 1.57
C ALA A 79 -6.51 -15.90 1.19
N MET A 80 -6.81 -14.86 1.98
CA MET A 80 -7.86 -13.87 1.68
C MET A 80 -7.35 -12.74 0.78
N THR A 81 -6.07 -12.76 0.40
CA THR A 81 -5.44 -11.71 -0.38
C THR A 81 -4.84 -12.25 -1.67
N THR A 82 -4.84 -11.44 -2.71
CA THR A 82 -4.04 -11.68 -3.90
C THR A 82 -3.15 -10.48 -4.14
N GLY A 83 -1.93 -10.73 -4.62
CA GLY A 83 -0.96 -9.68 -4.96
C GLY A 83 -0.20 -10.09 -6.21
N SER A 84 -0.13 -9.20 -7.20
CA SER A 84 0.56 -9.47 -8.47
C SER A 84 1.10 -8.18 -9.11
N GLY A 85 1.91 -8.33 -10.17
CA GLY A 85 2.45 -7.22 -10.96
C GLY A 85 3.97 -7.12 -10.97
N ALA A 86 4.49 -6.09 -11.64
CA ALA A 86 5.91 -5.90 -11.91
C ALA A 86 6.76 -5.70 -10.65
N GLY A 87 6.16 -5.19 -9.56
CA GLY A 87 6.82 -5.07 -8.26
C GLY A 87 7.11 -6.40 -7.56
N ALA A 88 6.71 -7.54 -8.15
CA ALA A 88 6.89 -8.90 -7.61
C ALA A 88 6.54 -9.01 -6.11
N PRO A 89 5.26 -8.78 -5.72
CA PRO A 89 4.86 -8.81 -4.32
C PRO A 89 5.22 -10.13 -3.63
N ARG A 90 5.88 -10.04 -2.48
CA ARG A 90 6.26 -11.19 -1.65
C ARG A 90 5.59 -11.09 -0.30
N TYR A 91 4.83 -12.12 0.07
CA TYR A 91 4.26 -12.21 1.41
C TYR A 91 5.39 -12.20 2.44
N ARG A 92 5.26 -11.33 3.44
CA ARG A 92 6.20 -11.22 4.55
C ARG A 92 5.63 -11.89 5.79
N GLU A 93 4.47 -11.43 6.26
CA GLU A 93 3.84 -11.91 7.48
C GLU A 93 2.36 -11.52 7.57
N THR A 94 1.66 -12.13 8.53
CA THR A 94 0.31 -11.73 8.94
C THR A 94 0.34 -11.37 10.42
N ALA A 95 -0.04 -10.12 10.75
CA ALA A 95 0.01 -9.62 12.12
C ALA A 95 -1.12 -8.62 12.38
N ASN A 96 -1.81 -8.75 13.53
CA ASN A 96 -2.81 -7.78 14.01
C ASN A 96 -3.93 -7.46 12.99
N GLY A 97 -4.38 -8.49 12.25
CA GLY A 97 -5.38 -8.35 11.19
C GLY A 97 -4.88 -7.52 10.00
N TRP A 98 -3.60 -7.70 9.65
CA TRP A 98 -2.96 -7.21 8.45
C TRP A 98 -2.15 -8.32 7.80
N VAL A 99 -2.24 -8.43 6.48
CA VAL A 99 -1.32 -9.21 5.66
C VAL A 99 -0.32 -8.25 5.03
N ILE A 100 0.97 -8.49 5.25
CA ILE A 100 2.05 -7.58 4.88
C ILE A 100 2.85 -8.19 3.72
N TYR A 101 3.08 -7.37 2.69
CA TYR A 101 3.87 -7.70 1.51
C TYR A 101 5.08 -6.79 1.35
N ASP A 102 6.21 -7.37 0.95
CA ASP A 102 7.34 -6.67 0.35
C ASP A 102 7.12 -6.49 -1.14
N VAL A 103 7.25 -5.27 -1.64
CA VAL A 103 7.02 -4.92 -3.04
C VAL A 103 8.19 -4.10 -3.57
N GLY A 104 8.73 -4.50 -4.73
CA GLY A 104 9.75 -3.75 -5.47
C GLY A 104 9.17 -2.63 -6.32
N SER A 105 9.98 -2.12 -7.24
CA SER A 105 9.58 -1.08 -8.18
C SER A 105 8.64 -1.62 -9.27
N GLY A 106 7.76 -0.76 -9.76
CA GLY A 106 6.77 -1.07 -10.78
C GLY A 106 5.34 -1.00 -10.25
N GLN A 107 4.39 -1.36 -11.10
CA GLN A 107 2.99 -1.44 -10.72
C GLN A 107 2.68 -2.79 -10.09
N SER A 108 1.96 -2.78 -8.96
CA SER A 108 1.39 -3.95 -8.34
C SER A 108 -0.07 -3.74 -7.97
N MET A 109 -0.86 -4.80 -8.08
CA MET A 109 -2.28 -4.81 -7.73
C MET A 109 -2.53 -5.83 -6.64
N PHE A 110 -3.42 -5.47 -5.71
CA PHE A 110 -3.84 -6.31 -4.61
C PHE A 110 -5.35 -6.34 -4.50
N THR A 111 -5.89 -7.48 -4.10
CA THR A 111 -7.29 -7.60 -3.70
C THR A 111 -7.41 -8.32 -2.35
N THR A 112 -8.40 -7.95 -1.55
CA THR A 112 -8.84 -8.69 -0.37
C THR A 112 -10.32 -9.05 -0.50
N ARG A 113 -10.71 -10.20 0.07
CA ARG A 113 -12.09 -10.70 0.15
C ARG A 113 -12.54 -10.80 1.60
#